data_AF-A0A7J2RFM0-F1
#
_entry.id   AF-A0A7J2RFM0-F1
#
_cell.length_a   1.000
_cell.length_b   1.000
_cell.length_c   1.000
_cell.angle_alpha   90.00
_cell.angle_beta   90.00
_cell.angle_gamma   90.00
#
_symmetry.space_group_name_H-M   'P 1'
#
loop_
_entity.id
_entity.type
_entity.pdbx_description
1 polymer ?
#
loop_
_entity_poly.entity_id
_entity_poly.type
_entity_poly.pdbx_seq_one_letter_code
_entity_poly.pdbx_strand_id
1 'polypeptide(L)' 'MLGNLIGGFIVIIIGVSLIGTVADEVVRAQSGNVTGAASTVLGLTTLFFALGIMSAGIALAVGGLRNAGLV' A
#
# COMPACT_ATOMS: atom_id res chain seq x y z
N MET A 1 8.50 19.72 -8.02
CA MET A 1 7.14 20.12 -7.63
C MET A 1 6.11 19.15 -8.21
N LEU A 2 5.86 19.16 -9.52
CA LEU A 2 4.91 18.23 -10.17
C LEU A 2 5.33 16.75 -10.06
N GLY A 3 6.63 16.46 -10.10
CA GLY A 3 7.15 15.09 -9.99
C GLY A 3 6.78 14.36 -8.69
N ASN A 4 6.72 15.06 -7.55
CA ASN A 4 6.32 14.44 -6.28
C ASN A 4 4.80 14.23 -6.19
N LEU A 5 4.02 15.16 -6.74
CA LEU A 5 2.56 15.05 -6.80
C LEU A 5 2.13 13.88 -7.70
N ILE A 6 2.67 13.84 -8.91
CA ILE A 6 2.45 12.75 -9.87
C ILE A 6 3.04 11.44 -9.35
N GLY A 7 4.20 11.48 -8.69
CA GLY A 7 4.80 10.32 -8.05
C GLY A 7 3.89 9.70 -6.98
N GLY A 8 3.28 10.51 -6.12
CA GLY A 8 2.31 10.04 -5.13
C GLY A 8 1.09 9.38 -5.76
N PHE A 9 0.57 9.95 -6.85
CA PHE A 9 -0.55 9.37 -7.60
C PHE A 9 -0.20 8.03 -8.26
N ILE A 10 0.98 7.94 -8.88
CA ILE A 10 1.47 6.70 -9.51
C ILE A 10 1.65 5.60 -8.46
N VAL A 11 2.21 5.93 -7.30
CA VAL A 11 2.36 4.96 -6.18
C VAL A 11 1.02 4.38 -5.77
N ILE A 12 -0.04 5.20 -5.69
CA ILE A 12 -1.38 4.72 -5.35
C ILE A 12 -1.91 3.79 -6.44
N ILE A 13 -1.82 4.17 -7.73
CA ILE A 13 -2.33 3.33 -8.84
C ILE A 13 -1.62 1.98 -8.90
N ILE A 14 -0.28 2.00 -8.88
CA ILE A 14 0.52 0.78 -8.94
C ILE A 14 0.24 -0.07 -7.68
N GLY A 15 0.23 0.56 -6.51
CA GLY A 15 -0.06 -0.11 -5.25
C GLY A 15 -1.43 -0.81 -5.27
N VAL A 16 -2.48 -0.12 -5.70
CA VAL A 16 -3.84 -0.69 -5.79
C VAL A 16 -3.90 -1.84 -6.79
N SER A 17 -3.19 -1.72 -7.92
CA SER A 17 -3.12 -2.78 -8.93
C SER A 17 -2.45 -4.05 -8.40
N LEU A 18 -1.53 -3.91 -7.45
CA LEU A 18 -0.81 -5.03 -6.83
C LEU A 18 -1.57 -5.67 -5.64
N ILE A 19 -2.66 -5.08 -5.16
CA ILE A 19 -3.44 -5.63 -4.03
C ILE A 19 -3.90 -7.06 -4.32
N GLY A 20 -4.38 -7.33 -5.54
CA GLY A 20 -4.82 -8.67 -5.94
C GLY A 20 -3.70 -9.71 -5.81
N THR A 21 -2.53 -9.41 -6.36
CA THR A 21 -1.36 -10.29 -6.27
C THR A 21 -0.91 -10.52 -4.83
N VAL A 22 -0.92 -9.49 -3.98
CA VAL A 22 -0.59 -9.64 -2.56
C VAL A 22 -1.63 -10.51 -1.84
N ALA A 23 -2.92 -10.33 -2.15
CA ALA A 23 -3.98 -11.14 -1.57
C ALA A 23 -3.86 -12.63 -1.96
N ASP A 24 -3.56 -12.92 -3.22
CA ASP A 24 -3.33 -14.30 -3.69
C ASP A 24 -2.16 -14.96 -2.96
N GLU A 25 -1.05 -14.22 -2.75
CA GLU A 25 0.10 -14.72 -1.99
C GLU A 25 -0.23 -14.94 -0.51
N VAL A 26 -1.03 -14.08 0.11
CA VAL A 26 -1.50 -14.26 1.49
C VAL A 26 -2.36 -15.52 1.60
N VAL A 27 -3.30 -15.74 0.69
CA VAL A 27 -4.14 -16.95 0.66
C VAL A 27 -3.28 -18.20 0.47
N ARG A 28 -2.30 -18.15 -0.43
CA ARG A 28 -1.36 -19.25 -0.66
C ARG A 28 -0.55 -19.55 0.60
N ALA A 29 -0.07 -18.53 1.31
CA ALA A 29 0.69 -18.72 2.53
C ALA A 29 -0.17 -19.22 3.71
N GLN A 30 -1.44 -18.82 3.79
CA GLN A 30 -2.40 -19.36 4.76
C GLN A 30 -2.73 -20.85 4.55
N SER A 31 -2.57 -21.36 3.32
CA SER A 31 -2.74 -22.79 3.03
C SER A 31 -1.61 -23.67 3.58
N GLY A 32 -0.50 -23.08 4.04
CA GLY A 32 0.63 -23.78 4.63
C GLY A 32 0.45 -24.08 6.13
N ASN A 33 1.57 -24.32 6.82
CA ASN A 33 1.56 -24.58 8.27
C ASN A 33 1.51 -23.28 9.10
N VAL A 34 0.62 -22.36 8.76
CA VAL A 34 0.37 -21.13 9.52
C VAL A 34 -1.02 -21.23 10.13
N THR A 35 -1.09 -21.44 11.45
CA THR A 35 -2.35 -21.77 12.14
C THR A 35 -2.65 -20.79 13.29
N GLY A 36 -3.90 -20.82 13.76
CA GLY A 36 -4.36 -20.02 14.89
C GLY A 36 -4.19 -18.50 14.66
N ALA A 37 -3.66 -17.81 15.67
CA ALA A 37 -3.45 -16.37 15.63
C ALA A 37 -2.50 -15.93 14.49
N ALA A 38 -1.52 -16.75 14.14
CA ALA A 38 -0.59 -16.44 13.05
C ALA A 38 -1.30 -16.36 11.69
N SER A 39 -2.28 -17.22 11.43
CA SER A 39 -3.07 -17.20 10.19
C SER A 39 -3.91 -15.92 10.08
N THR A 40 -4.46 -15.46 11.22
CA THR A 40 -5.23 -14.22 11.29
C THR A 40 -4.35 -13.01 11.02
N VAL A 41 -3.17 -12.92 11.66
CA VAL A 41 -2.20 -11.83 11.42
C VAL A 41 -1.78 -11.82 9.94
N LEU A 42 -1.55 -12.99 9.35
CA LEU A 42 -1.21 -13.10 7.94
C LEU A 42 -2.33 -12.56 7.04
N GLY A 43 -3.60 -12.82 7.37
CA GLY A 43 -4.76 -12.27 6.66
C GLY A 43 -4.87 -10.73 6.71
N LEU A 44 -4.37 -10.11 7.77
CA LEU A 44 -4.34 -8.64 7.89
C LEU A 44 -3.25 -7.99 7.02
N THR A 45 -2.31 -8.76 6.47
CA THR A 45 -1.19 -8.25 5.67
C THR A 45 -1.68 -7.46 4.44
N THR A 46 -2.73 -7.93 3.78
CA THR A 46 -3.33 -7.23 2.63
C THR A 46 -3.87 -5.85 3.02
N LEU A 47 -4.48 -5.75 4.21
CA LEU A 47 -4.95 -4.47 4.74
C LEU A 47 -3.78 -3.53 5.06
N PHE A 48 -2.73 -4.03 5.72
CA PHE A 48 -1.54 -3.23 6.01
C PHE A 48 -0.82 -2.78 4.73
N PHE A 49 -0.80 -3.61 3.69
CA PHE A 49 -0.30 -3.22 2.38
C PHE A 49 -1.13 -2.07 1.80
N ALA A 50 -2.46 -2.16 1.82
CA ALA A 50 -3.36 -1.09 1.34
C ALA A 50 -3.19 0.23 2.13
N LEU A 51 -3.02 0.14 3.46
CA LEU A 51 -2.73 1.33 4.29
C LEU A 51 -1.33 1.89 4.00
N GLY A 52 -0.35 1.03 3.78
CA GLY A 52 1.01 1.39 3.42
C GLY A 52 1.09 2.21 2.13
N ILE A 53 0.45 1.73 1.06
CA ILE A 53 0.45 2.45 -0.23
C ILE A 53 -0.27 3.80 -0.13
N MET A 54 -1.35 3.90 0.65
CA MET A 54 -2.06 5.17 0.85
C MET A 54 -1.19 6.15 1.63
N SER A 55 -0.58 5.72 2.74
CA SER A 55 0.29 6.59 3.54
C SER A 55 1.50 7.09 2.73
N ALA A 56 2.14 6.22 1.95
CA ALA A 56 3.26 6.58 1.09
C ALA A 56 2.85 7.54 -0.04
N GLY A 57 1.74 7.25 -0.72
CA GLY A 57 1.20 8.11 -1.78
C GLY A 57 0.83 9.51 -1.28
N ILE A 58 0.16 9.58 -0.13
CA ILE A 58 -0.21 10.85 0.50
C ILE A 58 1.03 11.63 0.93
N ALA A 59 2.03 10.99 1.55
CA ALA A 59 3.25 11.68 1.97
C ALA A 59 3.97 12.35 0.79
N LEU A 60 4.06 11.66 -0.35
CA LEU A 60 4.63 12.20 -1.58
C LEU A 60 3.79 13.33 -2.17
N ALA A 61 2.46 13.17 -2.22
CA ALA A 61 1.55 14.17 -2.72
C ALA A 61 1.57 15.47 -1.87
N VAL A 62 1.53 15.33 -0.54
CA VAL A 62 1.63 16.45 0.41
C VAL A 62 2.99 17.13 0.28
N GLY A 63 4.10 16.38 0.17
CA GLY A 63 5.41 16.96 -0.10
C GLY A 63 5.46 17.74 -1.42
N GLY A 64 4.77 17.26 -2.46
CA GLY A 64 4.60 17.97 -3.72
C GLY A 64 3.82 19.28 -3.57
N LEU A 65 2.74 19.26 -2.79
CA LEU A 65 1.88 20.41 -2.53
C LEU A 65 2.60 21.50 -1.69
N ARG A 66 3.38 21.08 -0.69
CA ARG A 66 4.24 21.98 0.11
C ARG A 66 5.28 22.69 -0.74
N ASN A 67 5.94 21.94 -1.61
CA ASN A 67 6.89 22.51 -2.55
C ASN A 67 6.22 23.46 -3.56
N ALA A 68 4.90 23.36 -3.76
CA ALA A 68 4.10 24.27 -4.58
C ALA A 68 3.58 25.50 -3.83
N GLY A 69 3.86 25.65 -2.54
CA GLY A 69 3.38 26.77 -1.72
C GLY A 69 1.87 26.76 -1.49
N LEU A 70 1.22 25.61 -1.72
CA LEU A 70 -0.23 25.45 -1.57
C LEU A 70 -0.63 25.01 -0.15
N VAL A 71 0.27 24.35 0.59
CA VAL A 71 0.11 23.96 2.01
C VAL A 71 1.45 24.01 2.75
#